data_AF-A0A7C4HAY0-F1
#
_entry.id   AF-A0A7C4HAY0-F1
#
_cell.length_a   1.000
_cell.length_b   1.000
_cell.length_c   1.000
_cell.angle_alpha   90.00
_cell.angle_beta   90.00
_cell.angle_gamma   90.00
#
_symmetry.space_group_name_H-M   'P 1'
#
loop_
_entity.id
_entity.type
_entity.pdbx_description
1 polymer ?
#
loop_
_entity_poly.entity_id
_entity_poly.type
_entity_poly.pdbx_seq_one_letter_code
_entity_poly.pdbx_strand_id
1 'polypeptide(L)'
;MSKLIFTLIFNEVLNRGRINVSLSDSEIDQLYRELLNYFGLAGGLNICESLERAWQDPYNRDEIERFIMAWLRRKIRGIQREYRSGIV
;
A
#
# COMPACT_ATOMS: atom_id res chain seq x y z
N MET A 1 -6.20 16.20 0.31
CA MET A 1 -4.85 16.00 -0.26
C MET A 1 -4.94 14.93 -1.33
N SER A 2 -4.41 15.21 -2.52
CA SER A 2 -4.42 14.27 -3.64
C SER A 2 -3.42 13.13 -3.39
N LYS A 3 -3.83 11.87 -3.59
CA LYS A 3 -3.00 10.65 -3.38
C LYS A 3 -2.56 10.00 -4.70
N LEU A 4 -2.60 10.76 -5.80
CA LEU A 4 -2.37 10.24 -7.16
C LEU A 4 -1.06 9.45 -7.29
N ILE A 5 0.04 9.96 -6.74
CA ILE A 5 1.34 9.27 -6.76
C ILE A 5 1.24 7.90 -6.08
N PHE A 6 0.60 7.82 -4.91
CA PHE A 6 0.40 6.55 -4.23
C PHE A 6 -0.47 5.59 -5.05
N THR A 7 -1.54 6.06 -5.67
CA THR A 7 -2.39 5.23 -6.55
C THR A 7 -1.60 4.66 -7.73
N LEU A 8 -0.71 5.46 -8.35
CA LEU A 8 0.15 5.00 -9.43
C LEU A 8 1.13 3.91 -8.95
N ILE A 9 1.83 4.16 -7.84
CA ILE A 9 2.74 3.20 -7.22
C ILE A 9 2.00 1.91 -6.87
N PHE A 10 0.84 2.01 -6.24
CA PHE A 10 0.03 0.87 -5.86
C PHE A 10 -0.37 0.01 -7.07
N ASN A 11 -0.87 0.64 -8.14
CA ASN A 11 -1.23 -0.07 -9.38
C ASN A 11 0.00 -0.72 -10.04
N GLU A 12 1.15 -0.06 -10.03
CA GLU A 12 2.40 -0.63 -10.54
C GLU A 12 2.82 -1.88 -9.74
N VAL A 13 2.74 -1.81 -8.40
CA VAL A 13 3.04 -2.94 -7.50
C VAL A 13 2.09 -4.11 -7.76
N LEU A 14 0.78 -3.86 -7.91
CA LEU A 14 -0.20 -4.90 -8.24
C LEU A 14 0.12 -5.57 -9.59
N ASN A 15 0.41 -4.78 -10.61
CA ASN A 15 0.74 -5.27 -11.95
C ASN A 15 2.02 -6.11 -11.94
N ARG A 16 3.07 -5.64 -11.27
CA ARG A 16 4.34 -6.38 -11.12
C ARG A 16 4.15 -7.69 -10.36
N GLY A 17 3.39 -7.66 -9.27
CA GLY A 17 3.10 -8.84 -8.45
C GLY A 17 2.08 -9.80 -9.06
N ARG A 18 1.44 -9.45 -10.18
CA ARG A 18 0.29 -10.16 -10.76
C ARG A 18 -0.81 -10.40 -9.72
N ILE A 19 -1.03 -9.44 -8.83
CA ILE A 19 -2.03 -9.52 -7.77
C ILE A 19 -3.32 -8.90 -8.27
N ASN A 20 -4.39 -9.69 -8.25
CA ASN A 20 -5.74 -9.17 -8.45
C ASN A 20 -6.42 -9.03 -7.08
N VAL A 21 -6.48 -7.81 -6.56
CA VAL A 21 -7.15 -7.48 -5.30
C VAL A 21 -7.89 -6.17 -5.49
N SER A 22 -9.17 -6.15 -5.10
CA SER A 22 -9.96 -4.93 -5.03
C SER A 22 -9.91 -4.43 -3.59
N LEU A 23 -9.43 -3.21 -3.39
CA LEU A 23 -9.49 -2.51 -2.12
C LEU A 23 -10.58 -1.45 -2.18
N SER A 24 -11.34 -1.30 -1.11
CA SER A 24 -12.21 -0.14 -0.91
C SER A 24 -11.40 1.13 -0.70
N ASP A 25 -12.02 2.29 -0.89
CA ASP A 25 -11.37 3.59 -0.66
C ASP A 25 -10.80 3.72 0.76
N SER A 26 -11.52 3.19 1.77
CA SER A 26 -11.08 3.17 3.16
C SER A 26 -9.79 2.35 3.35
N GLU A 27 -9.66 1.23 2.64
CA GLU A 27 -8.48 0.36 2.71
C GLU A 27 -7.29 0.95 1.97
N ILE A 28 -7.52 1.59 0.82
CA ILE A 28 -6.50 2.39 0.12
C ILE A 28 -6.00 3.51 1.05
N ASP A 29 -6.93 4.18 1.74
CA ASP A 29 -6.63 5.22 2.70
C ASP A 29 -5.81 4.73 3.89
N GLN A 30 -6.15 3.55 4.42
CA GLN A 30 -5.41 2.90 5.50
C GLN A 30 -4.00 2.52 5.05
N LEU A 31 -3.87 1.82 3.91
CA LEU A 31 -2.58 1.41 3.37
C LEU A 31 -1.68 2.62 3.12
N TYR A 32 -2.23 3.70 2.55
CA TYR A 32 -1.50 4.94 2.34
C TYR A 32 -0.95 5.51 3.66
N ARG A 33 -1.79 5.63 4.69
CA ARG A 33 -1.37 6.16 6.00
C ARG A 33 -0.32 5.28 6.67
N GLU A 34 -0.50 3.96 6.65
CA GLU A 34 0.47 3.02 7.21
C GLU A 34 1.82 3.11 6.49
N LEU A 35 1.82 3.21 5.16
CA LEU A 35 3.03 3.40 4.37
C LEU A 35 3.74 4.70 4.75
N LEU A 36 3.02 5.83 4.79
CA LEU A 36 3.62 7.11 5.16
C LEU A 36 4.23 7.08 6.56
N ASN A 37 3.55 6.45 7.52
CA ASN A 37 4.07 6.30 8.88
C ASN A 37 5.33 5.42 8.90
N TYR A 38 5.33 4.30 8.17
CA TYR A 38 6.45 3.37 8.12
C TYR A 38 7.73 4.01 7.55
N PHE A 39 7.59 4.82 6.50
CA PHE A 39 8.72 5.52 5.86
C PHE A 39 9.02 6.90 6.47
N GLY A 40 8.36 7.28 7.57
CA GLY A 40 8.59 8.57 8.23
C GLY A 40 8.17 9.79 7.40
N LEU A 41 7.26 9.61 6.44
CA LEU A 41 6.75 10.66 5.55
C LEU A 41 5.49 11.36 6.11
N ALA A 42 4.93 10.85 7.20
CA ALA A 42 3.74 11.41 7.82
C ALA A 42 3.99 12.82 8.38
N GLY A 43 3.10 13.75 8.05
CA GLY A 43 3.18 15.15 8.53
C GLY A 43 4.16 16.04 7.77
N GLY A 44 4.86 15.53 6.75
CA GLY A 44 5.69 16.34 5.87
C GLY A 44 4.85 17.28 5.00
N LEU A 45 5.42 18.42 4.60
CA LEU A 45 4.74 19.37 3.71
C LEU A 45 4.71 18.88 2.25
N ASN A 46 5.67 18.05 1.85
CA ASN A 46 5.86 17.58 0.47
C ASN A 46 5.76 16.06 0.36
N ILE A 47 4.69 15.48 0.91
CA ILE A 47 4.51 14.01 0.97
C ILE A 47 4.57 13.37 -0.41
N CYS A 48 3.89 13.95 -1.41
CA CYS A 48 3.86 13.40 -2.76
C CYS A 48 5.26 13.36 -3.40
N GLU A 49 6.02 14.47 -3.34
CA GLU A 49 7.38 14.54 -3.89
C GLU A 49 8.34 13.60 -3.14
N SER A 50 8.19 13.49 -1.81
CA SER A 50 9.04 12.62 -1.00
C SER A 50 8.79 11.15 -1.31
N LEU A 51 7.51 10.78 -1.49
CA LEU A 51 7.11 9.44 -1.87
C LEU A 51 7.55 9.10 -3.31
N GLU A 52 7.42 10.06 -4.24
CA GLU A 52 7.90 9.89 -5.61
C GLU A 52 9.43 9.69 -5.67
N ARG A 53 10.19 10.50 -4.94
CA ARG A 53 11.65 10.33 -4.82
C ARG A 53 12.02 8.98 -4.21
N ALA A 54 11.31 8.56 -3.17
CA ALA A 54 11.51 7.24 -2.58
C ALA A 54 11.20 6.11 -3.59
N TRP A 55 10.19 6.29 -4.46
CA TRP A 55 9.87 5.31 -5.50
C TRP A 55 10.90 5.23 -6.63
N GLN A 56 11.56 6.36 -6.95
CA GLN A 56 12.60 6.43 -7.97
C GLN A 56 13.94 5.82 -7.51
N ASP A 57 14.20 5.80 -6.21
CA ASP A 57 15.38 5.15 -5.64
C ASP A 57 15.21 3.61 -5.61
N PRO A 58 16.12 2.81 -6.21
CA PRO A 58 15.95 1.36 -6.30
C PRO A 58 15.83 0.64 -4.96
N TYR A 59 16.55 1.09 -3.93
CA TYR A 59 16.52 0.44 -2.61
C TYR A 59 15.19 0.72 -1.90
N ASN A 60 14.77 1.98 -1.89
CA ASN A 60 13.49 2.39 -1.31
C ASN A 60 12.30 1.79 -2.08
N ARG A 61 12.40 1.69 -3.40
CA ARG A 61 11.41 1.02 -4.24
C ARG A 61 11.17 -0.42 -3.80
N ASP A 62 12.23 -1.21 -3.62
CA ASP A 62 12.10 -2.61 -3.19
C ASP A 62 11.48 -2.74 -1.79
N GLU A 63 11.78 -1.81 -0.88
CA GLU A 63 11.15 -1.75 0.44
C GLU A 63 9.67 -1.37 0.36
N ILE A 64 9.31 -0.38 -0.48
CA ILE A 64 7.92 0.02 -0.72
C ILE A 64 7.12 -1.15 -1.31
N GLU A 65 7.66 -1.82 -2.33
CA GLU A 65 7.04 -3.00 -2.93
C GLU A 65 6.82 -4.09 -1.87
N ARG A 66 7.85 -4.41 -1.07
CA ARG A 66 7.75 -5.41 0.02
C ARG A 66 6.71 -5.03 1.06
N PHE A 67 6.64 -3.77 1.46
CA PHE A 67 5.66 -3.28 2.42
C PHE A 67 4.23 -3.47 1.91
N ILE A 68 3.94 -2.99 0.70
CA ILE A 68 2.60 -3.10 0.09
C ILE A 68 2.22 -4.58 -0.06
N MET A 69 3.12 -5.42 -0.54
CA MET A 69 2.90 -6.86 -0.69
C MET A 69 2.60 -7.55 0.64
N ALA A 70 3.34 -7.22 1.70
CA ALA A 70 3.12 -7.76 3.03
C ALA A 70 1.76 -7.32 3.59
N TRP A 71 1.38 -6.05 3.38
CA TRP A 71 0.08 -5.52 3.78
C TRP A 71 -1.06 -6.25 3.07
N LEU A 72 -0.99 -6.39 1.74
CA LEU A 72 -2.00 -7.11 0.95
C LEU A 72 -2.14 -8.57 1.40
N ARG A 73 -1.03 -9.27 1.65
CA ARG A 73 -1.05 -10.65 2.17
C ARG A 73 -1.71 -10.75 3.54
N ARG A 74 -1.54 -9.75 4.42
CA ARG A 74 -2.27 -9.71 5.71
C ARG A 74 -3.77 -9.55 5.47
N LYS A 75 -4.17 -8.66 4.56
CA LYS A 75 -5.58 -8.44 4.22
C LYS A 75 -6.25 -9.68 3.64
N ILE A 76 -5.66 -10.32 2.64
CA ILE A 76 -6.20 -11.54 2.01
C ILE A 76 -6.38 -12.67 3.05
N ARG A 77 -5.41 -12.84 3.95
CA ARG A 77 -5.51 -13.81 5.06
C ARG A 77 -6.59 -13.43 6.07
N GLY A 78 -6.78 -12.15 6.35
CA GLY A 78 -7.87 -11.64 7.18
C GLY A 78 -9.24 -11.97 6.59
N ILE A 79 -9.43 -11.69 5.29
CA ILE A 79 -10.66 -12.02 4.55
C ILE A 79 -10.94 -13.53 4.62
N GLN A 80 -9.94 -14.38 4.34
CA GLN A 80 -10.11 -15.83 4.42
C GLN A 80 -10.49 -16.33 5.82
N ARG A 81 -9.99 -15.69 6.88
CA ARG A 81 -10.34 -16.05 8.26
C ARG A 81 -11.76 -15.61 8.61
N GLU A 82 -12.16 -14.40 8.23
CA GLU A 82 -13.50 -13.88 8.47
C GLU A 82 -14.57 -14.72 7.75
N TYR A 83 -14.32 -15.12 6.50
CA TYR A 83 -15.17 -16.07 5.78
C TYR A 83 -15.28 -17.45 6.46
N ARG A 84 -14.19 -17.95 7.05
CA ARG A 84 -14.19 -19.25 7.76
C ARG A 84 -14.90 -19.18 9.11
N SER A 85 -14.91 -18.02 9.77
CA SER A 85 -15.57 -17.81 11.05
C SER A 85 -17.05 -17.42 10.93
N GLY A 86 -17.54 -17.08 9.73
CA GLY A 86 -18.93 -16.70 9.46
C GLY A 86 -19.93 -17.84 9.27
N ILE A 87 -19.59 -19.08 9.66
CA ILE A 87 -20.55 -20.19 9.80
C ILE A 87 -20.84 -20.36 11.29
N VAL A 88 -21.79 -19.58 11.81
CA VAL A 88 -22.55 -19.89 13.04
C VAL A 88 -23.98 -19.41 12.83
#